data_AF-A0A0Q7TEG8-F1
#
_entry.id   AF-A0A0Q7TEG8-F1
#
_cell.length_a   1.000
_cell.length_b   1.000
_cell.length_c   1.000
_cell.angle_alpha   90.00
_cell.angle_beta   90.00
_cell.angle_gamma   90.00
#
_symmetry.space_group_name_H-M   'P 1'
#
loop_
_entity.id
_entity.type
_entity.pdbx_description
1 polymer ?
#
loop_
_entity_poly.entity_id
_entity_poly.type
_entity_poly.pdbx_seq_one_letter_code
_entity_poly.pdbx_strand_id
1 'polypeptide(L)' 'MGGKNKADLGVPFTVRFEPGPTVLTDVDAAKMILRDRKATRAFFEGAAAREGDVVVLDRLGDREISVRLEK' A
#
# COMPACT_ATOMS: atom_id res chain seq x y z
N MET A 1 -22.03 7.20 -15.49
CA MET A 1 -20.89 7.09 -16.43
C MET A 1 -19.60 7.10 -15.63
N GLY A 2 -18.82 6.01 -15.66
CA GLY A 2 -17.51 5.97 -15.02
C GLY A 2 -17.13 4.57 -14.51
N GLY A 3 -17.03 3.60 -15.42
CA GLY A 3 -16.54 2.27 -15.09
C GLY A 3 -15.04 2.23 -14.83
N LYS A 4 -14.59 1.16 -14.19
CA LYS A 4 -13.38 0.43 -14.59
C LYS A 4 -13.59 -1.03 -14.20
N ASN A 5 -13.56 -1.87 -15.23
CA ASN A 5 -13.77 -3.30 -15.17
C ASN A 5 -12.87 -3.96 -14.12
N LYS A 6 -13.38 -4.99 -13.45
CA LYS A 6 -12.58 -5.99 -12.71
C LYS A 6 -11.48 -6.66 -13.57
N ALA A 7 -11.43 -6.36 -14.88
CA ALA A 7 -10.48 -6.88 -15.85
C ALA A 7 -9.08 -6.23 -15.77
N ASP A 8 -8.92 -5.08 -15.11
CA ASP A 8 -7.63 -4.38 -14.93
C ASP A 8 -7.08 -4.51 -13.50
N LEU A 9 -7.44 -5.60 -12.82
CA LEU A 9 -6.85 -5.93 -11.53
C LEU A 9 -5.44 -6.46 -11.77
N GLY A 10 -4.47 -5.84 -11.10
CA GLY A 10 -3.13 -6.41 -10.98
C GLY A 10 -3.18 -7.68 -10.15
N VAL A 11 -2.07 -8.44 -10.16
CA VAL A 11 -2.01 -9.65 -9.34
C VAL A 11 -1.96 -9.23 -7.85
N PRO A 12 -2.86 -9.70 -6.97
CA PRO A 12 -2.92 -9.26 -5.57
C PRO A 12 -1.74 -9.73 -4.72
N PHE A 13 -1.26 -8.89 -3.81
CA PHE A 13 -0.17 -9.19 -2.87
C PHE A 13 -0.48 -8.61 -1.49
N THR A 14 0.17 -9.17 -0.48
CA THR A 14 -0.01 -8.76 0.92
C THR A 14 0.86 -7.55 1.22
N VAL A 15 0.26 -6.54 1.84
CA VAL A 15 0.94 -5.34 2.34
C VAL A 15 0.71 -5.27 3.84
N ARG A 16 1.79 -5.33 4.62
CA ARG A 16 1.77 -5.17 6.08
C ARG A 16 2.19 -3.74 6.43
N PHE A 17 1.25 -2.91 6.87
CA PHE A 17 1.58 -1.57 7.34
C PHE A 17 1.99 -1.58 8.81
N GLU A 18 3.08 -0.91 9.15
CA GLU A 18 3.64 -0.83 10.49
C GLU A 18 3.92 0.65 10.87
N PRO A 19 3.07 1.30 11.66
CA PRO A 19 1.84 0.79 12.27
C PRO A 19 0.66 0.72 11.28
N GLY A 20 -0.22 -0.26 11.45
CA GLY A 20 -1.46 -0.31 10.66
C GLY A 20 -1.97 -1.70 10.33
N PRO A 21 -2.91 -1.80 9.37
CA PRO A 21 -3.51 -3.05 8.97
C PRO A 21 -2.61 -3.86 8.04
N THR A 22 -2.84 -5.17 7.98
CA THR A 22 -2.39 -6.00 6.85
C THR A 22 -3.52 -6.10 5.84
N VAL A 23 -3.24 -5.83 4.56
CA VAL A 23 -4.25 -5.87 3.50
C VAL A 23 -3.79 -6.69 2.30
N LEU A 24 -4.75 -7.32 1.62
CA LEU A 24 -4.55 -7.92 0.31
C LEU A 24 -4.97 -6.89 -0.75
N THR A 25 -4.03 -6.42 -1.55
CA THR A 25 -4.29 -5.36 -2.54
C THR A 25 -3.47 -5.58 -3.82
N ASP A 26 -3.67 -4.72 -4.81
CA ASP A 26 -2.92 -4.69 -6.07
C ASP A 26 -2.41 -3.27 -6.35
N VAL A 27 -1.65 -3.13 -7.43
CA VAL A 27 -1.25 -1.82 -7.96
C VAL A 27 -2.20 -1.43 -9.09
N ASP A 28 -2.76 -0.22 -9.02
CA ASP A 28 -3.39 0.43 -10.18
C ASP A 28 -2.27 0.82 -11.16
N ALA A 29 -2.04 0.00 -12.18
CA ALA A 29 -0.93 0.13 -13.11
C ALA A 29 -0.89 1.50 -13.84
N ALA A 30 -2.04 2.16 -14.01
CA ALA A 30 -2.09 3.47 -14.64
C ALA A 30 -1.56 4.59 -13.74
N LYS A 31 -1.60 4.40 -12.42
CA LYS A 31 -1.21 5.41 -11.42
C LYS A 31 0.00 5.00 -10.60
N MET A 32 0.40 3.73 -10.69
CA MET A 32 1.46 3.13 -9.90
C MET A 32 1.26 3.32 -8.39
N ILE A 33 0.02 3.15 -7.92
CA ILE A 33 -0.35 3.25 -6.50
C ILE A 33 -1.02 1.97 -6.02
N LEU A 34 -0.92 1.70 -4.71
CA LEU A 34 -1.76 0.71 -4.05
C LEU A 34 -3.23 1.09 -4.23
N ARG A 35 -4.04 0.13 -4.69
CA ARG A 35 -5.47 0.38 -4.92
C ARG A 35 -6.21 0.57 -3.61
N ASP A 36 -5.79 -0.10 -2.54
CA ASP A 36 -6.26 0.19 -1.19
C ASP A 36 -5.61 1.47 -0.64
N ARG A 37 -6.25 2.59 -0.96
CA ARG A 37 -5.86 3.91 -0.46
C ARG A 37 -6.26 4.14 0.99
N LYS A 38 -7.22 3.38 1.52
CA LYS A 38 -7.69 3.54 2.91
C LYS A 38 -6.62 3.04 3.87
N ALA A 39 -6.04 1.87 3.60
CA ALA A 39 -4.94 1.32 4.39
C ALA A 39 -3.69 2.22 4.36
N THR A 40 -3.34 2.72 3.17
CA THR A 40 -2.22 3.67 3.00
C THR A 40 -2.43 4.94 3.84
N ARG A 41 -3.65 5.50 3.82
CA ARG A 41 -3.99 6.66 4.66
C ARG A 41 -3.89 6.34 6.15
N ALA A 42 -4.46 5.21 6.58
CA ALA A 42 -4.43 4.79 7.98
C ALA A 42 -3.00 4.58 8.51
N PHE A 43 -2.10 4.07 7.66
CA PHE A 43 -0.67 3.97 7.97
C PHE A 43 -0.05 5.35 8.23
N PHE A 44 -0.19 6.30 7.31
CA PHE A 44 0.42 7.63 7.48
C PHE A 44 -0.14 8.37 8.70
N GLU A 45 -1.46 8.28 8.95
CA GLU A 45 -2.09 8.85 10.14
C GLU A 45 -1.59 8.16 11.43
N GLY A 46 -1.53 6.83 11.46
CA GLY A 46 -1.08 6.06 12.62
C GLY A 46 0.42 6.18 12.90
N ALA A 47 1.24 6.37 11.87
CA ALA A 47 2.67 6.60 11.98
C ALA A 47 3.01 8.05 12.34
N ALA A 48 2.02 8.95 12.37
CA ALA A 48 2.20 10.39 12.51
C ALA A 48 3.21 10.97 11.51
N ALA A 49 3.18 10.46 10.28
CA ALA A 49 4.12 10.80 9.22
C ALA A 49 4.09 12.29 8.86
N ARG A 50 5.25 12.84 8.54
CA ARG A 50 5.48 14.23 8.16
C ARG A 50 6.24 14.32 6.85
N GLU A 51 6.20 15.52 6.26
CA GLU A 51 7.05 15.82 5.12
C GLU A 51 8.52 15.66 5.51
N GLY A 52 9.28 14.97 4.65
CA GLY A 52 10.68 14.63 4.89
C GLY A 52 10.90 13.23 5.47
N ASP A 53 9.86 12.57 5.99
CA ASP A 53 9.99 11.20 6.48
C ASP A 53 10.19 10.22 5.32
N VAL A 54 10.99 9.18 5.57
CA VAL A 54 11.26 8.12 4.59
C VAL A 54 10.36 6.92 4.87
N VAL A 55 9.68 6.45 3.82
CA VAL A 55 8.93 5.19 3.85
C VAL A 55 9.82 4.06 3.36
N VAL A 56 10.01 3.05 4.21
CA VAL A 56 10.76 1.84 3.88
C VAL A 56 9.78 0.75 3.46
N LEU A 57 10.06 0.13 2.32
CA LEU A 57 9.35 -1.04 1.83
C LEU A 57 10.29 -2.25 1.85
N ASP A 58 10.02 -3.21 2.72
CA ASP A 58 10.80 -4.45 2.77
C ASP A 58 10.02 -5.58 2.10
N ARG A 59 10.66 -6.31 1.17
CA ARG A 59 10.08 -7.53 0.60
C ARG A 59 10.23 -8.67 1.60
N LEU A 60 9.12 -9.20 2.09
CA LEU A 60 9.10 -10.32 3.04
C LEU A 60 8.93 -11.68 2.35
N GLY A 61 8.41 -11.69 1.11
CA GLY A 61 8.25 -12.89 0.30
C GLY A 61 7.84 -12.56 -1.13
N ASP A 62 7.54 -13.57 -1.94
CA ASP A 62 7.24 -13.43 -3.37
C ASP A 62 6.08 -12.46 -3.66
N ARG A 63 5.12 -12.39 -2.74
CA ARG A 63 3.93 -11.53 -2.86
C ARG A 63 3.58 -10.88 -1.52
N GLU A 64 4.61 -10.51 -0.77
CA GLU A 64 4.43 -9.88 0.53
C GLU A 64 5.47 -8.80 0.77
N ILE A 65 5.01 -7.62 1.17
CA ILE A 65 5.85 -6.51 1.58
C ILE A 65 5.42 -5.98 2.96
N SER A 66 6.35 -5.43 3.73
CA SER A 66 6.05 -4.52 4.82
C SER A 66 6.28 -3.07 4.40
N VAL A 67 5.55 -2.16 5.04
CA VAL A 67 5.63 -0.72 4.85
C VAL A 67 5.75 -0.08 6.22
N ARG A 68 6.83 0.65 6.46
CA ARG A 68 7.12 1.32 7.73
C ARG A 68 7.78 2.67 7.51
N LEU A 69 7.75 3.54 8.52
CA LEU A 69 8.59 4.74 8.52
C LEU A 69 10.01 4.39 8.98
N GLU A 70 11.00 4.98 8.32
CA GLU A 70 12.36 5.09 8.85
C GLU A 70 12.36 6.02 10.06
N LYS A 71 13.17 5.68 11.07
CA LYS A 71 13.35 6.50 12.28
C LYS A 71 14.73 7.12 12.29
#